data_AF-A0A3Q7YAG5-F1
#
_entry.id   AF-A0A3Q7YAG5-F1
#
_cell.length_a   1.000
_cell.length_b   1.000
_cell.length_c   1.000
_cell.angle_alpha   90.00
_cell.angle_beta   90.00
_cell.angle_gamma   90.00
#
_symmetry.space_group_name_H-M   'P 1'
#
loop_
_entity.id
_entity.type
_entity.pdbx_description
1 polymer ?
#
loop_
_entity_poly.entity_id
_entity_poly.type
_entity_poly.pdbx_seq_one_letter_code
_entity_poly.pdbx_strand_id
1 'polypeptide(L)'
;MANHGVKLDNLKRVLSHPQTLAQCENTLAGLGLVREAVDDTTGTAKHVALHELQDAGAVASSAAAEIYGLNVLARDIQDDNDNVTRFLVLAREPILPGTDKPFKVTQVVQVINGGGFIN
;
A
#
# COMPACT_ATOMS: atom_id res chain seq x y z
N MET A 1 6.68 -4.40 -9.84
CA MET A 1 6.68 -3.71 -11.16
C MET A 1 8.09 -3.33 -11.55
N ALA A 2 8.38 -3.14 -12.83
CA ALA A 2 9.69 -2.73 -13.33
C ALA A 2 9.55 -2.00 -14.68
N ASN A 3 10.65 -1.47 -15.21
CA ASN A 3 10.67 -0.86 -16.54
C ASN A 3 10.24 -1.85 -17.63
N HIS A 4 9.72 -1.32 -18.74
CA HIS A 4 9.30 -2.14 -19.88
C HIS A 4 10.47 -2.98 -20.41
N GLY A 5 10.21 -4.25 -20.73
CA GLY A 5 11.21 -5.20 -21.20
C GLY A 5 11.98 -5.94 -20.09
N VAL A 6 11.94 -5.46 -18.85
CA VAL A 6 12.50 -6.18 -17.69
C VAL A 6 11.62 -7.40 -17.37
N LYS A 7 12.23 -8.57 -17.25
CA LYS A 7 11.58 -9.79 -16.74
C LYS A 7 11.92 -10.01 -15.27
N LEU A 8 11.13 -10.84 -14.60
CA LEU A 8 11.33 -11.16 -13.19
C LEU A 8 12.75 -11.70 -12.92
N ASP A 9 13.26 -12.56 -13.80
CA ASP A 9 14.61 -13.15 -13.73
C ASP A 9 15.75 -12.13 -13.89
N ASN A 10 15.46 -10.92 -14.37
CA ASN A 10 16.46 -9.85 -14.47
C ASN A 10 16.61 -9.08 -13.15
N LEU A 11 15.63 -9.19 -12.26
CA LEU A 11 15.64 -8.46 -11.01
C LEU A 11 16.65 -9.06 -10.03
N LYS A 12 17.41 -8.17 -9.39
CA LYS A 12 18.33 -8.48 -8.29
C LYS A 12 17.83 -7.92 -6.97
N ARG A 13 17.09 -6.81 -7.05
CA ARG A 13 16.62 -6.06 -5.88
C ARG A 13 15.22 -5.51 -6.08
N VAL A 14 14.54 -5.26 -4.97
CA VAL A 14 13.21 -4.67 -4.94
C VAL A 14 13.16 -3.53 -3.93
N LEU A 15 12.59 -2.40 -4.36
CA LEU A 15 12.46 -1.20 -3.54
C LEU A 15 11.01 -1.02 -3.07
N SER A 16 10.83 -0.76 -1.78
CA SER A 16 9.56 -0.29 -1.23
C SER A 16 9.73 0.27 0.18
N HIS A 17 8.65 0.77 0.77
CA HIS A 17 8.62 1.16 2.17
C HIS A 17 8.82 -0.06 3.08
N PRO A 18 9.53 0.07 4.22
CA PRO A 18 9.77 -1.05 5.15
C PRO A 18 8.52 -1.86 5.49
N GLN A 19 7.40 -1.17 5.74
CA GLN A 19 6.12 -1.82 6.05
C GLN A 19 5.60 -2.66 4.87
N THR A 20 5.72 -2.18 3.64
CA THR A 20 5.26 -2.89 2.44
C THR A 20 6.15 -4.10 2.16
N LEU A 21 7.46 -3.99 2.37
CA LEU A 21 8.39 -5.12 2.24
C LEU A 21 8.09 -6.21 3.27
N ALA A 22 7.79 -5.84 4.52
CA ALA A 22 7.40 -6.77 5.57
C ALA A 22 6.05 -7.45 5.27
N GLN A 23 5.11 -6.76 4.61
CA GLN A 23 3.83 -7.31 4.19
C GLN A 23 3.91 -8.26 2.99
N CYS A 24 5.06 -8.36 2.32
CA CYS A 24 5.26 -9.22 1.14
C CYS A 24 6.44 -10.18 1.34
N GLU A 25 6.83 -10.44 2.60
CA GLU A 25 8.07 -11.13 2.94
C GLU A 25 8.11 -12.55 2.37
N ASN A 26 7.02 -13.31 2.48
CA ASN A 26 6.98 -14.71 2.03
C ASN A 26 7.14 -14.79 0.51
N THR A 27 6.41 -13.94 -0.22
CA THR A 27 6.51 -13.88 -1.69
C THR A 27 7.92 -13.46 -2.13
N LEU A 28 8.49 -12.43 -1.50
CA LEU A 28 9.82 -11.92 -1.85
C LEU A 28 10.94 -12.90 -1.49
N ALA A 29 10.79 -13.70 -0.42
CA ALA A 29 11.74 -14.74 -0.06
C ALA A 29 11.85 -15.82 -1.15
N GLY A 30 10.73 -16.22 -1.75
CA GLY A 30 10.71 -17.21 -2.84
C GLY A 30 11.38 -16.74 -4.14
N LEU A 31 11.53 -15.43 -4.32
CA LEU A 31 12.15 -14.83 -5.51
C LEU A 31 13.66 -14.56 -5.36
N GLY A 32 14.22 -14.69 -4.15
CA GLY A 32 15.65 -14.47 -3.91
C GLY A 32 16.12 -13.03 -4.15
N LEU A 33 15.21 -12.05 -4.10
CA LEU A 33 15.51 -10.63 -4.36
C LEU A 33 16.04 -9.94 -3.11
N VAL A 34 17.05 -9.08 -3.27
CA VAL A 34 17.51 -8.18 -2.21
C VAL A 34 16.43 -7.13 -1.93
N ARG A 35 16.04 -6.99 -0.67
CA ARG A 35 15.00 -6.04 -0.25
C ARG A 35 15.67 -4.73 0.16
N GLU A 36 15.38 -3.66 -0.57
CA GLU A 36 15.93 -2.32 -0.33
C GLU A 36 14.81 -1.42 0.20
N ALA A 37 14.89 -1.14 1.51
CA ALA A 37 13.91 -0.30 2.18
C ALA A 37 14.16 1.18 1.86
N VAL A 38 13.11 1.90 1.49
CA VAL A 38 13.15 3.32 1.15
C VAL A 38 12.06 4.05 1.92
N ASP A 39 12.38 5.14 2.61
CA ASP A 39 11.44 5.83 3.51
C ASP A 39 10.30 6.56 2.78
N ASP A 40 10.41 6.79 1.46
CA ASP A 40 9.35 7.39 0.64
C ASP A 40 8.69 6.34 -0.29
N THR A 41 7.54 5.82 0.16
CA THR A 41 6.72 4.81 -0.53
C THR A 41 6.23 5.27 -1.90
N THR A 42 5.97 6.56 -2.07
CA THR A 42 5.49 7.12 -3.34
C THR A 42 6.63 7.27 -4.35
N GLY A 43 7.86 7.29 -3.82
CA GLY A 43 9.10 7.42 -4.57
C GLY A 43 9.57 6.15 -5.26
N THR A 44 9.22 4.93 -4.85
CA THR A 44 9.93 3.74 -5.37
C THR A 44 9.60 3.39 -6.81
N ALA A 45 8.33 3.41 -7.19
CA ALA A 45 7.92 3.26 -8.60
C ALA A 45 8.47 4.42 -9.44
N LYS A 46 8.33 5.65 -8.96
CA LYS A 46 8.91 6.84 -9.59
C LYS A 46 10.42 6.74 -9.77
N HIS A 47 11.13 6.21 -8.78
CA HIS A 47 12.58 6.08 -8.75
C HIS A 47 13.05 5.08 -9.79
N VAL A 48 12.43 3.90 -9.82
CA VAL A 48 12.68 2.87 -10.84
C VAL A 48 12.45 3.43 -12.25
N ALA A 49 11.36 4.17 -12.46
CA ALA A 49 11.06 4.79 -13.74
C ALA A 49 12.07 5.89 -14.12
N LEU A 50 12.34 6.83 -13.20
CA LEU A 50 13.19 8.00 -13.43
C LEU A 50 14.64 7.63 -13.72
N HIS A 51 15.14 6.55 -13.10
CA HIS A 51 16.53 6.09 -13.26
C HIS A 51 16.65 4.92 -14.24
N GLU A 52 15.55 4.54 -14.91
CA GLU A 52 15.50 3.47 -15.90
C GLU A 52 16.13 2.15 -15.42
N LEU A 53 15.99 1.85 -14.12
CA LEU A 53 16.63 0.69 -13.50
C LEU A 53 16.17 -0.61 -14.17
N GLN A 54 17.13 -1.42 -14.61
CA GLN A 54 16.88 -2.69 -15.28
C GLN A 54 17.09 -3.90 -14.34
N ASP A 55 17.82 -3.70 -13.25
CA ASP A 55 18.14 -4.70 -12.23
C ASP A 55 17.21 -4.63 -11.01
N ALA A 56 16.31 -3.66 -10.99
CA ALA A 56 15.49 -3.33 -9.82
C ALA A 56 14.01 -3.20 -10.15
N GLY A 57 13.18 -3.72 -9.26
CA GLY A 57 11.73 -3.54 -9.29
C GLY A 57 11.22 -2.73 -8.11
N ALA A 58 9.95 -2.31 -8.17
CA ALA A 58 9.25 -1.68 -7.06
C ALA A 58 8.06 -2.54 -6.60
N VAL A 59 7.82 -2.60 -5.29
CA VAL A 59 6.52 -3.00 -4.73
C VAL A 59 5.72 -1.75 -4.44
N ALA A 60 4.62 -1.55 -5.16
CA ALA A 60 3.73 -0.40 -5.03
C ALA A 60 2.35 -0.76 -5.60
N SER A 61 1.37 0.15 -5.44
CA SER A 61 0.03 -0.02 -5.98
C SER A 61 0.04 -0.14 -7.52
N SER A 62 -0.91 -0.88 -8.10
CA SER A 62 -1.02 -0.98 -9.57
C SER A 62 -1.20 0.38 -10.24
N ALA A 63 -1.88 1.31 -9.58
CA ALA A 63 -2.03 2.69 -10.05
C ALA A 63 -0.69 3.41 -10.23
N ALA A 64 0.32 3.13 -9.39
CA ALA A 64 1.66 3.71 -9.55
C ALA A 64 2.33 3.24 -10.85
N ALA A 65 2.08 2.00 -11.28
CA ALA A 65 2.61 1.49 -12.55
C ALA A 65 2.02 2.25 -13.74
N GLU A 66 0.72 2.56 -13.70
CA GLU A 66 0.05 3.35 -14.73
C GLU A 66 0.56 4.80 -14.77
N ILE A 67 0.73 5.43 -13.60
CA ILE A 67 1.22 6.82 -13.48
C ILE A 67 2.66 6.95 -14.01
N TYR A 68 3.52 5.96 -13.73
CA TYR A 68 4.95 6.03 -14.06
C TYR A 68 5.35 5.20 -15.29
N GLY A 69 4.39 4.62 -16.03
CA GLY A 69 4.68 3.86 -17.25
C GLY A 69 5.51 2.60 -17.00
N LEU A 70 5.26 1.89 -15.90
CA LEU A 70 5.96 0.65 -15.54
C LEU A 70 5.12 -0.59 -15.87
N ASN A 71 5.79 -1.71 -16.06
CA ASN A 71 5.16 -3.01 -16.26
C ASN A 71 4.96 -3.76 -14.93
N VAL A 72 3.75 -4.28 -14.70
CA VAL A 72 3.44 -5.10 -13.52
C VAL A 72 3.88 -6.54 -13.78
N LEU A 73 4.92 -6.99 -13.07
CA LEU A 73 5.49 -8.34 -13.23
C LEU A 73 4.80 -9.40 -12.38
N ALA A 74 4.21 -9.00 -11.25
CA ALA A 74 3.46 -9.85 -10.34
C ALA A 74 2.37 -9.01 -9.65
N ARG A 75 1.22 -9.62 -9.38
CA ARG A 75 0.07 -9.01 -8.68
C ARG A 75 -0.18 -9.77 -7.39
N ASP A 76 -0.85 -9.11 -6.45
CA ASP A 76 -1.34 -9.74 -5.21
C ASP A 76 -0.24 -10.46 -4.42
N ILE A 77 0.93 -9.80 -4.30
CA ILE A 77 2.12 -10.39 -3.67
C ILE A 77 2.18 -10.20 -2.15
N GLN A 78 1.16 -9.55 -1.57
CA GLN A 78 1.02 -9.42 -0.13
C GLN A 78 0.80 -10.79 0.53
N ASP A 79 1.33 -10.96 1.74
CA ASP A 79 1.24 -12.20 2.50
C ASP A 79 -0.16 -12.41 3.10
N ASP A 80 -0.87 -11.31 3.41
CA ASP A 80 -2.24 -11.33 3.92
C ASP A 80 -3.20 -10.68 2.92
N ASN A 81 -4.17 -11.46 2.45
CA ASN A 81 -5.19 -11.02 1.51
C ASN A 81 -6.32 -10.19 2.16
N ASP A 82 -6.43 -10.20 3.49
CA ASP A 82 -7.42 -9.44 4.25
C ASP A 82 -6.88 -8.06 4.70
N ASN A 83 -5.77 -7.60 4.14
CA ASN A 83 -5.20 -6.28 4.42
C ASN A 83 -6.07 -5.15 3.86
N VAL A 84 -6.97 -4.63 4.70
CA VAL A 84 -7.92 -3.57 4.35
C VAL A 84 -7.53 -2.23 4.98
N THR A 85 -7.44 -1.18 4.15
CA THR A 85 -7.30 0.19 4.64
C THR A 85 -8.66 0.88 4.68
N ARG A 86 -9.07 1.34 5.87
CA ARG A 86 -10.33 2.06 6.03
C ARG A 86 -10.11 3.57 6.01
N PHE A 87 -10.64 4.24 4.99
CA PHE A 87 -10.58 5.70 4.86
C PHE A 87 -11.84 6.36 5.42
N LEU A 88 -11.67 7.57 5.96
CA LEU A 88 -12.76 8.48 6.32
C LEU A 88 -12.71 9.70 5.41
N VAL A 89 -13.81 9.99 4.71
CA VAL A 89 -13.97 11.23 3.94
C VAL A 89 -14.63 12.26 4.84
N LEU A 90 -13.98 13.41 4.99
CA LEU A 90 -14.45 14.49 5.88
C LEU A 90 -14.94 15.67 5.04
N ALA A 91 -16.05 16.26 5.46
CA ALA A 91 -16.61 17.48 4.89
C ALA A 91 -16.85 18.50 6.01
N ARG A 92 -16.73 19.78 5.68
CA ARG A 92 -16.97 20.87 6.64
C ARG A 92 -18.45 20.98 6.98
N GLU A 93 -19.30 20.90 5.96
CA GLU A 93 -20.75 20.89 6.11
C GLU A 93 -21.28 19.45 6.21
N PRO A 94 -22.31 19.19 7.02
CA PRO A 94 -22.86 17.86 7.20
C PRO A 94 -23.51 17.36 5.89
N ILE A 95 -23.05 16.20 5.43
CA ILE A 95 -23.69 15.45 4.34
C ILE A 95 -24.60 14.41 5.00
N LEU A 96 -25.91 14.66 4.96
CA LEU A 96 -26.88 13.73 5.52
C LEU A 96 -27.01 12.51 4.59
N PRO A 97 -26.76 11.29 5.06
CA PRO A 97 -26.96 10.10 4.24
C PRO A 97 -28.45 9.87 3.98
N GLY A 98 -28.78 9.30 2.82
CA GLY A 98 -30.13 8.79 2.55
C GLY A 98 -30.52 7.68 3.53
N THR A 99 -31.80 7.54 3.81
CA THR A 99 -32.33 6.54 4.76
C THR A 99 -32.69 5.21 4.10
N ASP A 100 -32.48 5.08 2.79
CA ASP A 100 -32.77 3.90 1.98
C ASP A 100 -31.71 2.79 2.12
N LYS A 101 -30.57 3.10 2.75
CA LYS A 101 -29.43 2.19 2.90
C LYS A 101 -28.86 2.22 4.31
N PRO A 102 -28.19 1.14 4.77
CA PRO A 102 -27.46 1.14 6.02
C PRO A 102 -26.42 2.27 6.07
N PHE A 103 -26.36 2.99 7.19
CA PHE A 103 -25.37 4.04 7.44
C PHE A 103 -24.58 3.75 8.72
N LYS A 104 -23.36 4.29 8.80
CA LYS A 104 -22.53 4.23 10.01
C LYS A 104 -22.44 5.62 10.63
N VAL A 105 -22.51 5.67 11.95
CA VAL A 105 -22.32 6.89 12.75
C VAL A 105 -21.05 6.73 13.56
N THR A 106 -20.17 7.74 13.51
CA THR A 106 -18.97 7.82 14.37
C THR A 106 -19.23 8.88 15.43
N GLN A 107 -19.12 8.52 16.70
CA GLN A 107 -19.22 9.45 17.83
C GLN A 107 -17.95 9.38 18.67
N VAL A 108 -17.49 10.53 19.16
CA VAL A 108 -16.41 10.63 20.14
C VAL A 108 -17.03 11.13 21.43
N VAL A 109 -16.91 10.35 22.51
CA VAL A 109 -17.49 10.68 23.82
C VAL A 109 -16.37 10.72 24.85
N GLN A 110 -16.38 11.74 25.70
CA GLN A 110 -15.51 11.83 26.86
C GLN A 110 -16.33 11.51 28.11
N VAL A 111 -15.82 10.60 28.94
CA VAL A 111 -16.42 10.24 30.23
C VAL A 111 -15.56 10.82 31.34
N ILE A 112 -16.19 11.45 32.33
CA ILE A 112 -15.52 11.86 33.56
C ILE A 112 -15.44 10.60 34.44
N ASN A 113 -14.21 10.20 34.81
CA ASN A 113 -13.96 9.03 35.67
C ASN A 113 -14.52 9.24 37.08
N GLY A 114 -15.83 9.03 37.24
CA GLY A 114 -16.48 8.64 38.48
C GLY A 114 -16.84 7.16 38.34
N GLY A 115 -16.40 6.32 39.27
CA GLY A 115 -16.52 4.86 39.15
C GLY A 115 -17.91 4.40 38.70
N GLY A 116 -17.96 3.59 37.63
CA GLY A 116 -19.20 2.92 37.19
C GLY A 116 -19.58 3.08 35.72
N PHE A 117 -18.70 3.51 34.82
CA PHE A 117 -19.03 3.60 33.41
C PHE A 117 -18.00 2.85 32.58
N ILE A 118 -18.51 2.01 31.67
CA ILE A 118 -17.88 0.99 30.81
C ILE A 118 -17.29 -0.24 31.53
N ASN A 119 -18.08 -1.33 31.51
CA ASN A 119 -17.61 -2.72 31.61
C ASN A 119 -17.45 -3.28 30.19
#